data_AF-R7TA24-F1
#
_entry.id   AF-R7TA24-F1
#
_cell.length_a   1.000
_cell.length_b   1.000
_cell.length_c   1.000
_cell.angle_alpha   90.00
_cell.angle_beta   90.00
_cell.angle_gamma   90.00
#
_symmetry.space_group_name_H-M   'P 1'
#
loop_
_entity.id
_entity.type
_entity.pdbx_description
1 polymer ?
#
loop_
_entity_poly.entity_id
_entity_poly.type
_entity_poly.pdbx_seq_one_letter_code
_entity_poly.pdbx_strand_id
1 'polypeptide(L)'
;MLAALGIGKKKAASEEQIRKHQEAKQHHDKWLANVQKFRDIAQKLETKYSAHKGDFALGRYDELKAMIKSSIKEYESCLEEMQKKGLNKSRGGKTGSLMGAAATFASVQTQVSELEESYSKTKKMTSEQVSHETASLRKQSAALQREYQSWRANLERLAKEYEESKKYNPTQRYGVLKALIKDTMKQS
;
A
#
# COMPACT_ATOMS: atom_id res chain seq x y z
N MET A 1 -28.47 40.88 35.05
CA MET A 1 -28.93 39.82 34.12
C MET A 1 -27.76 39.30 33.30
N LEU A 2 -26.96 38.36 33.81
CA LEU A 2 -25.91 37.69 33.03
C LEU A 2 -25.75 36.26 33.56
N ALA A 3 -26.67 35.38 33.18
CA ALA A 3 -26.54 33.94 33.36
C ALA A 3 -27.21 33.26 32.17
N ALA A 4 -26.40 32.65 31.31
CA ALA A 4 -26.71 31.58 30.35
C ALA A 4 -25.87 31.68 29.06
N LEU A 5 -24.54 31.81 29.19
CA LEU A 5 -23.66 31.30 28.14
C LEU A 5 -23.45 29.82 28.45
N GLY A 6 -24.35 28.99 27.92
CA GLY A 6 -24.22 27.54 27.95
C GLY A 6 -22.98 27.12 27.16
N ILE A 7 -21.82 27.14 27.82
CA ILE A 7 -20.63 26.44 27.35
C ILE A 7 -20.95 24.96 27.49
N GLY A 8 -21.62 24.41 26.47
CA GLY A 8 -21.89 22.99 26.37
C GLY A 8 -20.57 22.24 26.47
N LYS A 9 -20.36 21.54 27.59
CA LYS A 9 -19.19 20.67 27.76
C LYS A 9 -19.16 19.73 26.57
N LYS A 10 -18.16 19.87 25.69
CA LYS A 10 -18.00 19.00 24.53
C LYS A 10 -17.96 17.55 25.03
N LYS A 11 -18.91 16.73 24.57
CA LYS A 11 -19.06 15.35 25.05
C LYS A 11 -17.82 14.55 24.66
N ALA A 12 -17.25 13.82 25.62
CA ALA A 12 -16.20 12.86 25.34
C ALA A 12 -16.70 11.80 24.35
N ALA A 13 -15.81 11.29 23.49
CA ALA A 13 -16.16 10.21 22.58
C ALA A 13 -16.56 8.95 23.35
N SER A 14 -17.58 8.24 22.89
CA SER A 14 -17.91 6.93 23.46
C SER A 14 -16.87 5.89 23.05
N GLU A 15 -16.75 4.81 23.84
CA GLU A 15 -15.87 3.68 23.50
C GLU A 15 -16.16 3.11 22.11
N GLU A 16 -17.45 3.07 21.72
CA GLU A 16 -17.89 2.66 20.40
C GLU A 16 -17.37 3.58 19.28
N GLN A 17 -17.34 4.90 19.51
CA GLN A 17 -16.80 5.86 18.55
C GLN A 17 -15.29 5.71 18.41
N ILE A 18 -14.59 5.52 19.54
CA ILE A 18 -13.14 5.27 19.56
C ILE A 18 -12.80 3.99 18.80
N ARG A 19 -13.55 2.90 19.04
CA ARG A 19 -13.37 1.63 18.32
C ARG A 19 -13.55 1.79 16.82
N LYS A 20 -14.64 2.43 16.38
CA LYS A 20 -14.92 2.68 14.96
C LYS A 20 -13.84 3.55 14.30
N HIS A 21 -13.30 4.51 15.02
CA HIS A 21 -12.19 5.34 14.55
C HIS A 21 -10.92 4.50 14.37
N GLN A 22 -10.58 3.65 15.34
CA GLN A 22 -9.42 2.75 15.24
C GLN A 22 -9.55 1.77 14.07
N GLU A 23 -10.72 1.18 13.86
CA GLU A 23 -10.99 0.31 12.70
C GLU A 23 -10.81 1.07 11.38
N ALA A 24 -11.34 2.30 11.29
CA ALA A 24 -11.18 3.14 10.10
C ALA A 24 -9.72 3.50 9.85
N LYS A 25 -8.94 3.77 10.91
CA LYS A 25 -7.51 4.07 10.83
C LYS A 25 -6.71 2.84 10.36
N GLN A 26 -6.92 1.67 10.97
CA GLN A 26 -6.27 0.44 10.55
C GLN A 26 -6.60 0.09 9.08
N HIS A 27 -7.85 0.29 8.67
CA HIS A 27 -8.26 0.09 7.29
C HIS A 27 -7.56 1.06 6.34
N HIS A 28 -7.51 2.34 6.71
CA HIS A 28 -6.79 3.38 5.96
C HIS A 28 -5.30 3.02 5.81
N ASP A 29 -4.62 2.72 6.91
CA ASP A 29 -3.18 2.44 6.93
C ASP A 29 -2.84 1.19 6.12
N LYS A 30 -3.72 0.19 6.13
CA LYS A 30 -3.60 -1.00 5.26
C LYS A 30 -3.65 -0.62 3.78
N TRP A 31 -4.61 0.20 3.36
CA TRP A 31 -4.70 0.62 1.96
C TRP A 31 -3.54 1.52 1.55
N LEU A 32 -3.11 2.42 2.44
CA LEU A 32 -1.94 3.27 2.21
C LEU A 32 -0.69 2.43 1.97
N ALA A 33 -0.43 1.43 2.82
CA ALA A 33 0.68 0.50 2.66
C ALA A 33 0.61 -0.28 1.33
N ASN A 34 -0.58 -0.71 0.92
CA ASN A 34 -0.77 -1.42 -0.34
C ASN A 34 -0.50 -0.54 -1.57
N VAL A 35 -1.01 0.68 -1.58
CA VAL A 35 -0.74 1.66 -2.64
C VAL A 35 0.75 1.97 -2.72
N GLN A 36 1.40 2.19 -1.57
CA GLN A 36 2.82 2.51 -1.52
C GLN A 36 3.68 1.42 -2.16
N LYS A 37 3.38 0.14 -1.91
CA LYS A 37 4.10 -0.99 -2.56
C LYS A 37 4.06 -0.90 -4.09
N PHE A 38 2.93 -0.56 -4.68
CA PHE A 38 2.81 -0.44 -6.14
C PHE A 38 3.48 0.82 -6.67
N ARG A 39 3.38 1.93 -5.94
CA ARG A 39 4.13 3.16 -6.26
C ARG A 39 5.64 2.91 -6.26
N ASP A 40 6.15 2.17 -5.28
CA ASP A 40 7.58 1.83 -5.20
C ASP A 40 8.04 1.00 -6.40
N ILE A 41 7.22 0.06 -6.88
CA ILE A 41 7.54 -0.74 -8.08
C ILE A 41 7.63 0.17 -9.32
N ALA A 42 6.66 1.06 -9.50
CA ALA A 42 6.64 2.01 -10.61
C ALA A 42 7.82 2.98 -10.55
N GLN A 43 8.11 3.54 -9.37
CA GLN A 43 9.22 4.46 -9.16
C GLN A 43 10.58 3.78 -9.39
N LYS A 44 10.75 2.52 -8.97
CA LYS A 44 11.96 1.74 -9.29
C LYS A 44 12.12 1.52 -10.79
N LEU A 45 11.01 1.20 -11.48
CA LEU A 45 11.02 1.04 -12.93
C LEU A 45 11.42 2.36 -13.61
N GLU A 46 10.87 3.48 -13.17
CA GLU A 46 11.20 4.81 -13.67
C GLU A 46 12.65 5.19 -13.43
N THR A 47 13.14 4.98 -12.21
CA THR A 47 14.52 5.31 -11.82
C THR A 47 15.51 4.53 -12.68
N LYS A 48 15.30 3.21 -12.82
CA LYS A 48 16.14 2.36 -13.67
C LYS A 48 16.04 2.79 -15.14
N TYR A 49 14.83 3.00 -15.66
CA TYR A 49 14.67 3.43 -17.05
C TYR A 49 15.35 4.77 -17.35
N SER A 50 15.23 5.74 -16.44
CA SER A 50 15.82 7.07 -16.58
C SER A 50 17.34 7.02 -16.54
N ALA A 51 17.92 6.19 -15.67
CA ALA A 51 19.37 5.98 -15.60
C ALA A 51 19.94 5.41 -16.92
N HIS A 52 19.22 4.50 -17.58
CA HIS A 52 19.69 3.84 -18.81
C HIS A 52 19.30 4.56 -20.11
N LYS A 53 18.53 5.67 -20.05
CA LYS A 53 18.03 6.43 -21.23
C LYS A 53 19.13 7.17 -22.01
N GLY A 54 20.37 7.23 -21.51
CA GLY A 54 21.54 7.81 -22.18
C GLY A 54 22.54 6.84 -22.84
N ASP A 55 22.62 5.57 -22.41
CA ASP A 55 23.73 4.67 -22.77
C ASP A 55 23.62 3.93 -24.13
N PHE A 56 24.77 3.55 -24.72
CA PHE A 56 24.94 3.08 -26.10
C PHE A 56 24.18 1.77 -26.45
N ALA A 57 23.78 1.61 -27.72
CA ALA A 57 22.56 0.91 -28.15
C ALA A 57 22.50 -0.63 -28.09
N LEU A 58 23.61 -1.35 -27.91
CA LEU A 58 23.63 -2.82 -28.12
C LEU A 58 23.08 -3.63 -26.93
N GLY A 59 23.06 -3.09 -25.70
CA GLY A 59 22.53 -3.79 -24.51
C GLY A 59 21.10 -3.42 -24.11
N ARG A 60 20.54 -2.37 -24.70
CA ARG A 60 19.29 -1.75 -24.20
C ARG A 60 18.06 -2.64 -24.25
N TYR A 61 17.96 -3.49 -25.27
CA TYR A 61 16.81 -4.38 -25.40
C TYR A 61 16.72 -5.35 -24.22
N ASP A 62 17.84 -5.96 -23.84
CA ASP A 62 17.88 -6.89 -22.71
C ASP A 62 17.71 -6.17 -21.37
N GLU A 63 18.20 -4.93 -21.24
CA GLU A 63 17.94 -4.08 -20.07
C GLU A 63 16.45 -3.75 -19.90
N LEU A 64 15.77 -3.29 -20.96
CA LEU A 64 14.32 -3.03 -20.91
C LEU A 64 13.55 -4.28 -20.51
N LYS A 65 13.91 -5.41 -21.09
CA LYS A 65 13.33 -6.71 -20.79
C LYS A 65 13.57 -7.10 -19.32
N ALA A 66 14.78 -6.91 -18.80
CA ALA A 66 15.13 -7.22 -17.42
C ALA A 66 14.39 -6.32 -16.43
N MET A 67 14.29 -5.01 -16.71
CA MET A 67 13.55 -4.06 -15.90
C MET A 67 12.07 -4.45 -15.80
N ILE A 68 11.41 -4.69 -16.93
CA ILE A 68 9.99 -5.08 -16.95
C ILE A 68 9.78 -6.41 -16.21
N LYS A 69 10.62 -7.43 -16.46
CA LYS A 69 10.54 -8.71 -15.76
C LYS A 69 10.71 -8.56 -14.24
N SER A 70 11.64 -7.73 -13.79
CA SER A 70 11.85 -7.44 -12.36
C SER A 70 10.60 -6.82 -11.75
N SER A 71 10.02 -5.80 -12.40
CA SER A 71 8.81 -5.13 -11.92
C SER A 71 7.59 -6.06 -11.88
N ILE A 72 7.41 -6.92 -12.89
CA ILE A 72 6.34 -7.94 -12.89
C ILE A 72 6.52 -8.90 -11.72
N LYS A 73 7.73 -9.41 -11.50
CA LYS A 73 8.03 -10.32 -10.39
C LYS A 73 7.78 -9.67 -9.01
N GLU A 74 8.18 -8.41 -8.84
CA GLU A 74 7.92 -7.65 -7.62
C GLU A 74 6.41 -7.44 -7.40
N TYR A 75 5.66 -7.17 -8.47
CA TYR A 75 4.20 -7.05 -8.45
C TYR A 75 3.51 -8.36 -8.04
N GLU A 76 3.87 -9.49 -8.65
CA GLU A 76 3.35 -10.82 -8.32
C GLU A 76 3.64 -11.17 -6.84
N SER A 77 4.86 -10.90 -6.38
CA SER A 77 5.27 -11.11 -4.98
C SER A 77 4.42 -10.28 -4.02
N CYS A 78 4.15 -9.00 -4.37
CA CYS A 78 3.28 -8.14 -3.58
C CYS A 78 1.85 -8.67 -3.49
N LEU A 79 1.30 -9.19 -4.59
CA LEU A 79 -0.05 -9.79 -4.60
C LEU A 79 -0.12 -11.04 -3.71
N GLU A 80 0.87 -11.92 -3.79
CA GLU A 80 0.93 -13.12 -2.95
C GLU A 80 0.98 -12.77 -1.46
N GLU A 81 1.78 -11.78 -1.07
CA GLU A 81 1.86 -11.32 0.32
C GLU A 81 0.51 -10.79 0.83
N MET A 82 -0.21 -10.05 -0.02
CA MET A 82 -1.53 -9.53 0.32
C MET A 82 -2.57 -10.66 0.48
N GLN A 83 -2.48 -11.72 -0.33
CA GLN A 83 -3.34 -12.91 -0.21
C GLN A 83 -3.00 -13.76 1.03
N LYS A 84 -1.71 -13.99 1.30
CA LYS A 84 -1.24 -14.76 2.47
C LYS A 84 -1.66 -14.12 3.80
N LYS A 85 -1.66 -12.78 3.89
CA LYS A 85 -2.19 -12.04 5.05
C LYS A 85 -3.72 -12.20 5.23
N GLY A 86 -4.46 -12.60 4.21
CA GLY A 86 -5.88 -12.97 4.30
C GLY A 86 -6.14 -14.40 4.78
N LEU A 87 -5.21 -15.33 4.52
CA LEU A 87 -5.33 -16.76 4.84
C LEU A 87 -4.73 -17.16 6.20
N ASN A 88 -3.74 -16.42 6.72
CA ASN A 88 -3.08 -16.75 7.99
C ASN A 88 -3.90 -16.48 9.25
N LYS A 89 -5.20 -16.12 9.15
CA LYS A 89 -6.10 -16.07 10.31
C LYS A 89 -6.50 -17.46 10.84
N SER A 90 -6.09 -18.56 10.17
CA SER A 90 -6.49 -19.94 10.54
C SER A 90 -5.35 -20.97 10.68
N ARG A 91 -4.06 -20.56 10.67
CA ARG A 91 -2.94 -21.50 10.87
C ARG A 91 -1.96 -21.00 11.92
N GLY A 92 -2.40 -21.04 13.17
CA GLY A 92 -1.47 -21.25 14.28
C GLY A 92 -0.79 -22.61 14.11
N GLY A 93 0.53 -22.66 14.28
CA GLY A 93 1.26 -23.92 14.38
C GLY A 93 2.39 -24.08 13.37
N LYS A 94 3.54 -23.46 13.67
CA LYS A 94 4.87 -24.09 13.60
C LYS A 94 5.92 -23.09 14.12
N THR A 95 5.96 -22.89 15.43
CA THR A 95 7.09 -22.27 16.14
C THR A 95 7.65 -23.30 17.10
N GLY A 96 8.52 -24.17 16.59
CA GLY A 96 9.20 -25.22 17.37
C GLY A 96 10.49 -24.76 18.05
N SER A 97 10.75 -23.45 18.16
CA SER A 97 11.97 -22.92 18.80
C SER A 97 11.64 -21.72 19.68
N LEU A 98 12.19 -21.70 20.91
CA LEU A 98 12.05 -20.63 21.90
C LEU A 98 12.36 -19.23 21.33
N MET A 99 13.31 -19.16 20.40
CA MET A 99 13.68 -17.91 19.74
C MET A 99 12.57 -17.37 18.82
N GLY A 100 11.80 -18.26 18.19
CA GLY A 100 10.63 -17.88 17.40
C GLY A 100 9.47 -17.37 18.26
N ALA A 101 9.29 -17.94 19.45
CA ALA A 101 8.29 -17.47 20.42
C ALA A 101 8.66 -16.08 20.97
N ALA A 102 9.93 -15.85 21.32
CA ALA A 102 10.40 -14.55 21.82
C ALA A 102 10.30 -13.44 20.78
N ALA A 103 10.65 -13.71 19.51
CA ALA A 103 10.50 -12.74 18.43
C ALA A 103 9.02 -12.38 18.15
N THR A 104 8.13 -13.38 18.23
CA THR A 104 6.68 -13.17 18.11
C THR A 104 6.16 -12.33 19.26
N PHE A 105 6.57 -12.64 20.49
CA PHE A 105 6.17 -11.88 21.69
C PHE A 105 6.64 -10.42 21.65
N ALA A 106 7.90 -10.17 21.28
CA ALA A 106 8.43 -8.81 21.16
C ALA A 106 7.69 -7.99 20.09
N SER A 107 7.35 -8.62 18.96
CA SER A 107 6.53 -8.01 17.91
C SER A 107 5.12 -7.67 18.39
N VAL A 108 4.48 -8.57 19.14
CA VAL A 108 3.16 -8.34 19.75
C VAL A 108 3.22 -7.22 20.79
N GLN A 109 4.24 -7.21 21.66
CA GLN A 109 4.40 -6.19 22.70
C GLN A 109 4.55 -4.78 22.13
N THR A 110 5.31 -4.65 21.03
CA THR A 110 5.48 -3.38 20.32
C THR A 110 4.15 -2.90 19.73
N GLN A 111 3.42 -3.80 19.05
CA GLN A 111 2.11 -3.49 18.48
C GLN A 111 1.07 -3.07 19.54
N VAL A 112 1.06 -3.74 20.70
CA VAL A 112 0.17 -3.40 21.82
C VAL A 112 0.49 -2.00 22.34
N SER A 113 1.77 -1.68 22.52
CA SER A 113 2.22 -0.36 22.99
C SER A 113 1.80 0.77 22.03
N GLU A 114 1.96 0.56 20.72
CA GLU A 114 1.51 1.51 19.69
C GLU A 114 -0.02 1.68 19.65
N LEU A 115 -0.76 0.58 19.84
CA LEU A 115 -2.22 0.59 19.92
C LEU A 115 -2.71 1.35 21.16
N GLU A 116 -2.06 1.14 22.31
CA GLU A 116 -2.37 1.83 23.56
C GLU A 116 -2.11 3.34 23.46
N GLU A 117 -1.00 3.76 22.85
CA GLU A 117 -0.70 5.16 22.62
C GLU A 117 -1.73 5.81 21.68
N SER A 118 -2.06 5.13 20.57
CA SER A 118 -3.09 5.59 19.64
C SER A 118 -4.47 5.65 20.30
N TYR A 119 -4.80 4.71 21.18
CA TYR A 119 -6.05 4.69 21.93
C TYR A 119 -6.12 5.85 22.92
N SER A 120 -5.04 6.06 23.69
CA SER A 120 -4.91 7.16 24.65
C SER A 120 -5.06 8.53 23.99
N LYS A 121 -4.49 8.71 22.79
CA LYS A 121 -4.65 9.92 21.98
C LYS A 121 -6.11 10.13 21.54
N THR A 122 -6.76 9.08 21.06
CA THR A 122 -8.16 9.15 20.59
C THR A 122 -9.13 9.39 21.74
N LYS A 123 -8.85 8.85 22.94
CA LYS A 123 -9.67 9.04 24.15
C LYS A 123 -9.70 10.50 24.62
N LYS A 124 -8.69 11.30 24.28
CA LYS A 124 -8.62 12.74 24.59
C LYS A 124 -9.44 13.60 23.63
N MET A 125 -9.96 13.02 22.55
CA MET A 125 -10.74 13.75 21.54
C MET A 125 -12.21 13.83 21.91
N THR A 126 -12.88 14.86 21.42
CA THR A 126 -14.33 15.01 21.57
C THR A 126 -15.07 14.08 20.61
N SER A 127 -16.33 13.76 20.94
CA SER A 127 -17.22 12.96 20.09
C SER A 127 -17.31 13.48 18.65
N GLU A 128 -17.37 14.80 18.48
CA GLU A 128 -17.38 15.47 17.17
C GLU A 128 -16.08 15.30 16.40
N GLN A 129 -14.93 15.47 17.08
CA GLN A 129 -13.61 15.28 16.47
C GLN A 129 -13.42 13.84 15.98
N VAL A 130 -13.76 12.86 16.82
CA VAL A 130 -13.68 11.44 16.47
C VAL A 130 -14.59 11.10 15.29
N SER A 131 -15.81 11.65 15.26
CA SER A 131 -16.76 11.45 14.16
C SER A 131 -16.23 12.05 12.84
N HIS A 132 -15.74 13.28 12.88
CA HIS A 132 -15.18 13.99 11.73
C HIS A 132 -13.96 13.27 11.16
N GLU A 133 -13.00 12.90 12.01
CA GLU A 133 -11.81 12.16 11.57
C GLU A 133 -12.16 10.78 11.02
N THR A 134 -13.11 10.08 11.63
CA THR A 134 -13.57 8.77 11.11
C THR A 134 -14.17 8.91 9.71
N ALA A 135 -14.99 9.94 9.48
CA ALA A 135 -15.55 10.21 8.16
C ALA A 135 -14.45 10.55 7.13
N SER A 136 -13.46 11.35 7.54
CA SER A 136 -12.29 11.67 6.72
C SER A 136 -11.48 10.43 6.36
N LEU A 137 -11.14 9.58 7.34
CA LEU A 137 -10.41 8.32 7.14
C LEU A 137 -11.12 7.37 6.18
N ARG A 138 -12.45 7.29 6.26
CA ARG A 138 -13.25 6.48 5.32
C ARG A 138 -13.20 7.04 3.90
N LYS A 139 -13.31 8.36 3.74
CA LYS A 139 -13.17 9.02 2.43
C LYS A 139 -11.78 8.78 1.83
N GLN A 140 -10.73 8.95 2.64
CA GLN A 140 -9.34 8.70 2.23
C GLN A 140 -9.12 7.23 1.88
N SER A 141 -9.64 6.30 2.69
CA SER A 141 -9.59 4.86 2.39
C SER A 141 -10.23 4.53 1.04
N ALA A 142 -11.39 5.11 0.74
CA ALA A 142 -12.06 4.90 -0.54
C ALA A 142 -11.25 5.48 -1.71
N ALA A 143 -10.56 6.60 -1.52
CA ALA A 143 -9.65 7.15 -2.52
C ALA A 143 -8.44 6.25 -2.74
N LEU A 144 -7.79 5.80 -1.67
CA LEU A 144 -6.66 4.86 -1.71
C LEU A 144 -7.04 3.53 -2.37
N GLN A 145 -8.25 3.04 -2.14
CA GLN A 145 -8.73 1.82 -2.80
C GLN A 145 -8.87 1.99 -4.32
N ARG A 146 -9.34 3.14 -4.79
CA ARG A 146 -9.39 3.46 -6.22
C ARG A 146 -7.99 3.61 -6.81
N GLU A 147 -7.10 4.29 -6.09
CA GLU A 147 -5.70 4.43 -6.49
C GLU A 147 -5.02 3.05 -6.59
N TYR A 148 -5.23 2.18 -5.61
CA TYR A 148 -4.76 0.79 -5.62
C TYR A 148 -5.27 0.03 -6.85
N GLN A 149 -6.57 0.14 -7.17
CA GLN A 149 -7.14 -0.52 -8.35
C GLN A 149 -6.53 -0.01 -9.65
N SER A 150 -6.31 1.29 -9.76
CA SER A 150 -5.63 1.92 -10.90
C SER A 150 -4.20 1.38 -11.05
N TRP A 151 -3.42 1.40 -9.97
CA TRP A 151 -2.05 0.87 -9.96
C TRP A 151 -1.99 -0.60 -10.33
N ARG A 152 -2.88 -1.41 -9.73
CA ARG A 152 -2.99 -2.84 -10.04
C ARG A 152 -3.27 -3.06 -11.52
N ALA A 153 -4.27 -2.39 -12.07
CA ALA A 153 -4.63 -2.52 -13.47
C ALA A 153 -3.46 -2.12 -14.40
N ASN A 154 -2.70 -1.09 -14.04
CA ASN A 154 -1.54 -0.66 -14.81
C ASN A 154 -0.40 -1.68 -14.79
N LEU A 155 -0.07 -2.26 -13.63
CA LEU A 155 0.97 -3.29 -13.51
C LEU A 155 0.54 -4.63 -14.13
N GLU A 156 -0.73 -5.00 -14.01
CA GLU A 156 -1.31 -6.17 -14.68
C GLU A 156 -1.26 -6.01 -16.21
N ARG A 157 -1.59 -4.81 -16.70
CA ARG A 157 -1.46 -4.47 -18.12
C ARG A 157 -0.01 -4.55 -18.58
N LEU A 158 0.95 -4.00 -17.81
CA LEU A 158 2.38 -4.13 -18.10
C LEU A 158 2.79 -5.61 -18.25
N ALA A 159 2.34 -6.48 -17.34
CA ALA A 159 2.62 -7.91 -17.40
C ALA A 159 2.03 -8.58 -18.65
N LYS A 160 0.75 -8.31 -18.93
CA LYS A 160 0.05 -8.87 -20.08
C LYS A 160 0.65 -8.42 -21.41
N GLU A 161 0.83 -7.11 -21.60
CA GLU A 161 1.37 -6.57 -22.84
C GLU A 161 2.86 -6.95 -23.02
N TYR A 162 3.61 -7.14 -21.94
CA TYR A 162 4.96 -7.71 -22.01
C TYR A 162 4.97 -9.13 -22.59
N GLU A 163 4.05 -9.99 -22.16
CA GLU A 163 3.90 -11.35 -22.71
C GLU A 163 3.48 -11.30 -24.18
N GLU A 164 2.50 -10.48 -24.52
CA GLU A 164 2.06 -10.29 -25.91
C GLU A 164 3.17 -9.75 -26.82
N SER A 165 4.08 -8.94 -26.28
CA SER A 165 5.19 -8.38 -27.06
C SER A 165 6.17 -9.44 -27.58
N LYS A 166 6.16 -10.67 -27.02
CA LYS A 166 7.05 -11.77 -27.43
C LYS A 166 6.81 -12.24 -28.87
N LYS A 167 5.66 -11.90 -29.46
CA LYS A 167 5.35 -12.22 -30.87
C LYS A 167 6.13 -11.39 -31.88
N TYR A 168 6.68 -10.24 -31.48
CA TYR A 168 7.42 -9.34 -32.35
C TYR A 168 8.90 -9.71 -32.42
N ASN A 169 9.55 -9.40 -33.55
CA ASN A 169 11.00 -9.50 -33.66
C ASN A 169 11.70 -8.49 -32.72
N PRO A 170 12.98 -8.70 -32.34
CA PRO A 170 13.66 -7.86 -31.35
C PRO A 170 13.62 -6.35 -31.65
N THR A 171 13.79 -5.97 -32.92
CA THR A 171 13.79 -4.56 -33.35
C THR A 171 12.44 -3.89 -33.13
N GLN A 172 11.35 -4.55 -33.54
CA GLN A 172 9.97 -4.06 -33.31
C GLN A 172 9.63 -4.07 -31.82
N ARG A 173 10.01 -5.15 -31.14
CA ARG A 173 9.71 -5.36 -29.73
C ARG A 173 10.36 -4.31 -28.84
N TYR A 174 11.56 -3.84 -29.17
CA TYR A 174 12.21 -2.75 -28.44
C TYR A 174 11.32 -1.50 -28.33
N GLY A 175 10.69 -1.09 -29.43
CA GLY A 175 9.75 0.04 -29.44
C GLY A 175 8.56 -0.18 -28.51
N VAL A 176 8.00 -1.41 -28.52
CA VAL A 176 6.90 -1.82 -27.64
C VAL A 176 7.33 -1.75 -26.18
N LEU A 177 8.44 -2.39 -25.79
CA LEU A 177 8.91 -2.41 -24.39
C LEU A 177 9.17 -1.00 -23.86
N LYS A 178 9.74 -0.12 -24.70
CA LYS A 178 9.96 1.28 -24.35
C LYS A 178 8.65 2.04 -24.10
N ALA A 179 7.64 1.80 -24.94
CA ALA A 179 6.32 2.41 -24.78
C ALA A 179 5.65 1.90 -23.50
N LEU A 180 5.71 0.59 -23.22
CA LEU A 180 5.16 -0.02 -22.01
C LEU A 180 5.68 0.65 -20.74
N ILE A 181 7.00 0.79 -20.62
CA ILE A 181 7.61 1.43 -19.45
C ILE A 181 7.10 2.88 -19.33
N LYS A 182 7.08 3.65 -20.42
CA LYS A 182 6.57 5.03 -20.42
C LYS A 182 5.11 5.12 -20.00
N ASP A 183 4.26 4.23 -20.49
CA ASP A 183 2.84 4.27 -20.17
C ASP A 183 2.57 3.82 -18.74
N THR A 184 3.37 2.89 -18.21
CA THR A 184 3.32 2.55 -16.78
C THR A 184 3.73 3.74 -15.91
N MET A 185 4.75 4.52 -16.31
CA MET A 185 5.24 5.70 -15.57
C MET A 185 4.30 6.90 -15.63
N LYS A 186 3.50 7.09 -16.70
CA LYS A 186 2.56 8.23 -16.80
C LYS A 186 1.44 8.22 -15.77
N GLN A 187 1.24 7.10 -15.07
CA GLN A 187 0.25 6.95 -14.00
C GLN A 187 0.87 7.16 -12.60
N SER A 188 2.17 7.47 -12.51
CA SER A 188 2.90 7.74 -11.25
C SER A 188 2.72 9.15 -10.71
#